data_AF-A0AAU6LSB2-F1
#
_entry.id   AF-A0AAU6LSB2-F1
#
_cell.length_a   1.000
_cell.length_b   1.000
_cell.length_c   1.000
_cell.angle_alpha   90.00
_cell.angle_beta   90.00
_cell.angle_gamma   90.00
#
_symmetry.space_group_name_H-M   'P 1'
#
loop_
_entity.id
_entity.type
_entity.pdbx_description
1 polymer ?
#
loop_
_entity_poly.entity_id
_entity_poly.type
_entity_poly.pdbx_seq_one_letter_code
_entity_poly.pdbx_strand_id
1 'polypeptide(L)'
;MVSHRRSTQPGLSRSARATVLSAAAATAAATLGAATANAEPRDTPQTAGSRADRLYAEAEHATEQYNKAGEDARRLRGEVSRAQDRAARGQERVNGMRRALGSAARAQYRSGGIDPSLALLLSSDPDNYLERAAALGRVNDSRALALTELRRAQRSLAQTRAEAARSLAGLERDRAALSRHKRTVVRKLAEARRLLGTLRGAERAAFDRSSRTGRGAADGTVAGLPAGSARAAAAVTAVQRALGRPYVWGASGPSGFDCSGLMQWAYAQAGVSLPRTSQAQRYAGHQVPLSEARPGDLVAYRADASHIGMYVGNGQVIHAPYPGAPVRYDPVGMMPVSSVTRV
;
A
#
# COMPACT_ATOMS: atom_id res chain seq x y z
N MET A 1 -43.09 32.25 -41.93
CA MET A 1 -42.37 32.61 -43.18
C MET A 1 -41.41 33.74 -42.88
N VAL A 2 -40.36 33.94 -43.71
CA VAL A 2 -39.28 34.95 -43.57
C VAL A 2 -38.45 34.76 -42.28
N SER A 3 -37.18 34.33 -42.25
CA SER A 3 -36.02 34.31 -43.17
C SER A 3 -35.19 35.59 -43.26
N HIS A 4 -34.15 35.69 -42.42
CA HIS A 4 -32.90 36.38 -42.75
C HIS A 4 -31.68 35.47 -42.58
N ARG A 5 -31.11 35.06 -43.72
CA ARG A 5 -29.68 34.74 -43.89
C ARG A 5 -28.91 36.08 -43.93
N ARG A 6 -27.59 36.23 -43.70
CA ARG A 6 -26.41 35.36 -43.48
C ARG A 6 -25.41 36.18 -42.58
N SER A 7 -24.09 36.00 -42.39
CA SER A 7 -23.06 35.18 -43.04
C SER A 7 -21.77 34.99 -42.18
N THR A 8 -20.85 34.19 -42.74
CA THR A 8 -19.36 34.17 -42.71
C THR A 8 -18.55 35.34 -42.10
N GLN A 9 -17.30 35.18 -41.62
CA GLN A 9 -16.28 34.10 -41.82
C GLN A 9 -15.43 33.80 -40.55
N PRO A 10 -14.60 32.73 -40.51
CA PRO A 10 -13.86 32.28 -39.33
C PRO A 10 -12.41 32.81 -39.22
N GLY A 11 -11.92 32.98 -37.99
CA GLY A 11 -10.52 33.34 -37.71
C GLY A 11 -9.56 32.14 -37.74
N LEU A 12 -8.79 31.98 -38.82
CA LEU A 12 -7.67 31.04 -38.93
C LEU A 12 -6.34 31.72 -38.58
N SER A 13 -5.66 31.28 -37.52
CA SER A 13 -4.29 31.76 -37.23
C SER A 13 -3.37 30.67 -36.65
N ARG A 14 -2.83 29.85 -37.57
CA ARG A 14 -1.45 29.33 -37.60
C ARG A 14 -0.93 28.58 -36.36
N SER A 15 -0.91 27.26 -36.51
CA SER A 15 0.07 26.37 -35.89
C SER A 15 1.53 26.86 -36.07
N ALA A 16 2.33 26.84 -35.01
CA ALA A 16 3.78 27.06 -35.06
C ALA A 16 4.53 25.82 -34.54
N ARG A 17 4.86 24.88 -35.43
CA ARG A 17 5.84 23.81 -35.16
C ARG A 17 7.25 24.37 -35.37
N ALA A 18 7.90 24.83 -34.30
CA ALA A 18 9.29 25.28 -34.33
C ALA A 18 10.25 24.08 -34.46
N THR A 19 10.41 23.58 -35.69
CA THR A 19 11.33 22.47 -35.99
C THR A 19 12.71 23.06 -36.31
N VAL A 20 13.53 23.29 -35.28
CA VAL A 20 14.90 23.78 -35.47
C VAL A 20 15.84 22.59 -35.65
N LEU A 21 16.10 22.21 -36.91
CA LEU A 21 17.37 21.56 -37.24
C LEU A 21 18.45 22.64 -37.29
N SER A 22 19.60 22.35 -36.69
CA SER A 22 20.83 23.12 -36.89
C SER A 22 22.00 22.15 -36.73
N ALA A 23 22.67 21.85 -37.84
CA ALA A 23 23.72 20.85 -37.88
C ALA A 23 25.05 21.44 -37.38
N ALA A 24 25.45 21.07 -36.17
CA ALA A 24 26.79 21.32 -35.66
C ALA A 24 27.68 20.11 -35.93
N ALA A 25 28.25 20.04 -37.14
CA ALA A 25 29.18 18.98 -37.53
C ALA A 25 30.57 19.17 -36.89
N ALA A 26 30.68 18.93 -35.59
CA ALA A 26 31.95 18.95 -34.88
C ALA A 26 32.77 17.69 -35.21
N THR A 27 33.77 17.82 -36.08
CA THR A 27 34.73 16.76 -36.42
C THR A 27 35.67 16.48 -35.25
N ALA A 28 35.23 15.64 -34.30
CA ALA A 28 36.12 15.05 -33.32
C ALA A 28 37.07 14.07 -34.03
N ALA A 29 38.35 14.44 -34.16
CA ALA A 29 39.35 13.59 -34.77
C ALA A 29 39.53 12.30 -33.95
N ALA A 30 39.34 11.15 -34.59
CA ALA A 30 39.46 9.85 -33.94
C ALA A 30 40.93 9.48 -33.70
N THR A 31 41.49 9.94 -32.58
CA THR A 31 42.72 9.36 -32.05
C THR A 31 42.42 7.92 -31.61
N LEU A 32 42.87 6.96 -32.43
CA LEU A 32 42.84 5.53 -32.12
C LEU A 32 43.87 5.17 -31.03
N GLY A 33 43.72 5.79 -29.86
CA GLY A 33 44.26 5.23 -28.63
C GLY A 33 43.61 3.86 -28.43
N ALA A 34 44.42 2.82 -28.30
CA ALA A 34 43.94 1.46 -28.14
C ALA A 34 43.18 1.32 -26.81
N ALA A 35 41.87 1.54 -26.85
CA ALA A 35 40.98 1.25 -25.74
C ALA A 35 41.12 -0.24 -25.44
N THR A 36 41.82 -0.55 -24.34
CA THR A 36 41.93 -1.93 -23.87
C THR A 36 40.52 -2.42 -23.60
N ALA A 37 40.08 -3.37 -24.42
CA ALA A 37 38.81 -4.06 -24.25
C ALA A 37 38.94 -4.97 -23.01
N ASN A 38 38.92 -4.34 -21.84
CA ASN A 38 38.84 -4.97 -20.53
C ASN A 38 37.51 -5.71 -20.51
N ALA A 39 37.57 -6.98 -20.91
CA ALA A 39 36.40 -7.84 -20.98
C ALA A 39 35.71 -7.80 -19.61
N GLU A 40 34.40 -7.55 -19.61
CA GLU A 40 33.58 -7.56 -18.40
C GLU A 40 33.93 -8.82 -17.60
N PRO A 41 34.38 -8.69 -16.33
CA PRO A 41 35.03 -9.80 -15.65
C PRO A 41 34.18 -11.06 -15.70
N ARG A 42 34.70 -12.10 -16.37
CA ARG A 42 33.97 -13.36 -16.57
C ARG A 42 33.57 -13.89 -15.19
N ASP A 43 32.27 -13.84 -14.90
CA ASP A 43 31.71 -14.22 -13.60
C ASP A 43 32.20 -15.64 -13.24
N THR A 44 33.10 -15.73 -12.26
CA THR A 44 33.61 -17.01 -11.78
C THR A 44 32.51 -17.69 -10.95
N PRO A 45 32.56 -19.01 -10.73
CA PRO A 45 31.51 -19.69 -9.95
C PRO A 45 31.28 -19.08 -8.56
N GLN A 46 32.33 -18.49 -7.96
CA GLN A 46 32.28 -17.82 -6.66
C GLN A 46 31.70 -16.38 -6.74
N THR A 47 31.94 -15.63 -7.82
CA THR A 47 31.26 -14.33 -8.02
C THR A 47 29.81 -14.52 -8.45
N ALA A 48 29.51 -15.52 -9.28
CA ALA A 48 28.15 -15.84 -9.74
C ALA A 48 27.22 -16.24 -8.57
N GLY A 49 27.70 -17.06 -7.63
CA GLY A 49 26.94 -17.41 -6.41
C GLY A 49 26.65 -16.20 -5.52
N SER A 50 27.69 -15.45 -5.14
CA SER A 50 27.54 -14.25 -4.29
C SER A 50 26.74 -13.11 -4.97
N ARG A 51 26.79 -13.01 -6.31
CA ARG A 51 25.92 -12.13 -7.11
C ARG A 51 24.46 -12.59 -7.08
N ALA A 52 24.20 -13.89 -7.12
CA ALA A 52 22.84 -14.44 -6.98
C ALA A 52 22.26 -14.18 -5.58
N ASP A 53 23.03 -14.39 -4.50
CA ASP A 53 22.60 -14.09 -3.13
C ASP A 53 22.25 -12.61 -2.95
N ARG A 54 23.08 -11.70 -3.47
CA ARG A 54 22.79 -10.26 -3.51
C ARG A 54 21.49 -9.95 -4.27
N LEU A 55 21.30 -10.55 -5.45
CA LEU A 55 20.07 -10.36 -6.23
C LEU A 55 18.82 -10.90 -5.51
N TYR A 56 18.94 -11.99 -4.74
CA TYR A 56 17.85 -12.48 -3.90
C TYR A 56 17.53 -11.52 -2.74
N ALA A 57 18.53 -11.02 -2.00
CA ALA A 57 18.31 -10.04 -0.94
C ALA A 57 17.66 -8.73 -1.48
N GLU A 58 18.11 -8.25 -2.64
CA GLU A 58 17.54 -7.09 -3.32
C GLU A 58 16.14 -7.35 -3.90
N ALA A 59 15.84 -8.58 -4.35
CA ALA A 59 14.50 -8.99 -4.78
C ALA A 59 13.54 -9.12 -3.58
N GLU A 60 14.07 -9.51 -2.42
CA GLU A 60 13.32 -9.63 -1.18
C GLU A 60 12.99 -8.26 -0.57
N HIS A 61 13.95 -7.32 -0.52
CA HIS A 61 13.63 -5.91 -0.21
C HIS A 61 12.51 -5.37 -1.12
N ALA A 62 12.61 -5.63 -2.44
CA ALA A 62 11.58 -5.24 -3.39
C ALA A 62 10.25 -6.02 -3.23
N THR A 63 10.26 -7.19 -2.57
CA THR A 63 9.08 -7.99 -2.22
C THR A 63 8.35 -7.39 -1.05
N GLU A 64 9.04 -7.02 0.01
CA GLU A 64 8.43 -6.39 1.18
C GLU A 64 7.84 -5.00 0.83
N GLN A 65 8.53 -4.22 -0.01
CA GLN A 65 8.00 -2.97 -0.54
C GLN A 65 6.80 -3.17 -1.48
N TYR A 66 6.75 -4.29 -2.22
CA TYR A 66 5.56 -4.69 -2.98
C TYR A 66 4.39 -5.07 -2.05
N ASN A 67 4.66 -5.89 -1.03
CA ASN A 67 3.67 -6.34 -0.04
C ASN A 67 3.08 -5.15 0.73
N LYS A 68 3.91 -4.17 1.14
CA LYS A 68 3.46 -2.92 1.78
C LYS A 68 2.53 -2.10 0.87
N ALA A 69 2.95 -1.83 -0.37
CA ALA A 69 2.11 -1.11 -1.33
C ALA A 69 0.81 -1.88 -1.65
N GLY A 70 0.81 -3.20 -1.47
CA GLY A 70 -0.38 -4.06 -1.54
C GLY A 70 -1.39 -3.79 -0.43
N GLU A 71 -0.93 -3.67 0.82
CA GLU A 71 -1.81 -3.34 1.95
C GLU A 71 -2.31 -1.89 1.90
N ASP A 72 -1.44 -0.92 1.60
CA ASP A 72 -1.87 0.48 1.50
C ASP A 72 -2.88 0.67 0.36
N ALA A 73 -2.68 0.02 -0.80
CA ALA A 73 -3.68 0.01 -1.88
C ALA A 73 -4.98 -0.76 -1.54
N ARG A 74 -4.94 -1.77 -0.65
CA ARG A 74 -6.16 -2.42 -0.13
C ARG A 74 -6.93 -1.46 0.79
N ARG A 75 -6.24 -0.86 1.75
CA ARG A 75 -6.79 0.10 2.72
C ARG A 75 -7.40 1.32 2.02
N LEU A 76 -6.65 1.97 1.13
CA LEU A 76 -7.11 3.15 0.40
C LEU A 76 -8.30 2.86 -0.53
N ARG A 77 -8.42 1.65 -1.10
CA ARG A 77 -9.61 1.26 -1.86
C ARG A 77 -10.88 1.29 -0.98
N GLY A 78 -10.80 0.79 0.25
CA GLY A 78 -11.90 0.84 1.22
C GLY A 78 -12.19 2.26 1.71
N GLU A 79 -11.17 3.11 1.87
CA GLU A 79 -11.37 4.54 2.16
C GLU A 79 -12.06 5.28 1.02
N VAL A 80 -11.63 5.08 -0.23
CA VAL A 80 -12.23 5.69 -1.43
C VAL A 80 -13.71 5.33 -1.54
N SER A 81 -14.08 4.04 -1.42
CA SER A 81 -15.49 3.60 -1.46
C SER A 81 -16.31 4.33 -0.39
N ARG A 82 -15.88 4.26 0.88
CA ARG A 82 -16.58 4.92 2.00
C ARG A 82 -16.65 6.44 1.85
N ALA A 83 -15.69 7.08 1.18
CA ALA A 83 -15.71 8.52 0.91
C ALA A 83 -16.65 8.88 -0.25
N GLN A 84 -16.73 8.05 -1.29
CA GLN A 84 -17.72 8.16 -2.37
C GLN A 84 -19.15 8.01 -1.81
N ASP A 85 -19.38 7.01 -0.95
CA ASP A 85 -20.67 6.78 -0.28
C ASP A 85 -21.11 7.98 0.57
N ARG A 86 -20.18 8.57 1.33
CA ARG A 86 -20.44 9.80 2.10
C ARG A 86 -20.73 10.99 1.17
N ALA A 87 -20.01 11.12 0.06
CA ALA A 87 -20.20 12.21 -0.90
C ALA A 87 -21.54 12.12 -1.64
N ALA A 88 -22.02 10.90 -1.96
CA ALA A 88 -23.34 10.67 -2.53
C ALA A 88 -24.46 11.13 -1.57
N ARG A 89 -24.49 10.57 -0.35
CA ARG A 89 -25.49 10.95 0.68
C ARG A 89 -25.42 12.44 1.05
N GLY A 90 -24.21 13.02 1.10
CA GLY A 90 -24.02 14.45 1.32
C GLY A 90 -24.61 15.31 0.19
N GLN A 91 -24.45 14.88 -1.07
CA GLN A 91 -25.04 15.55 -2.23
C GLN A 91 -26.57 15.43 -2.27
N GLU A 92 -27.12 14.27 -1.88
CA GLU A 92 -28.56 14.06 -1.71
C GLU A 92 -29.15 14.95 -0.62
N ARG A 93 -28.51 15.02 0.56
CA ARG A 93 -28.92 15.93 1.66
C ARG A 93 -28.95 17.39 1.18
N VAL A 94 -27.89 17.86 0.52
CA VAL A 94 -27.80 19.21 -0.06
C VAL A 94 -28.90 19.45 -1.10
N ASN A 95 -29.20 18.46 -1.95
CA ASN A 95 -30.27 18.57 -2.95
C ASN A 95 -31.66 18.59 -2.31
N GLY A 96 -31.88 17.82 -1.23
CA GLY A 96 -33.11 17.84 -0.44
C GLY A 96 -33.37 19.22 0.19
N MET A 97 -32.38 19.79 0.90
CA MET A 97 -32.49 21.12 1.50
C MET A 97 -32.70 22.22 0.45
N ARG A 98 -32.01 22.14 -0.70
CA ARG A 98 -32.23 23.04 -1.85
C ARG A 98 -33.65 22.94 -2.41
N ARG A 99 -34.22 21.74 -2.53
CA ARG A 99 -35.62 21.55 -2.97
C ARG A 99 -36.60 22.16 -1.98
N ALA A 100 -36.43 21.92 -0.67
CA ALA A 100 -37.31 22.44 0.38
C ALA A 100 -37.32 23.97 0.47
N LEU A 101 -36.13 24.60 0.49
CA LEU A 101 -35.98 26.05 0.42
C LEU A 101 -36.57 26.62 -0.89
N GLY A 102 -36.35 25.92 -2.02
CA GLY A 102 -36.91 26.29 -3.32
C GLY A 102 -38.44 26.21 -3.38
N SER A 103 -39.08 25.24 -2.71
CA SER A 103 -40.55 25.20 -2.60
C SER A 103 -41.10 26.34 -1.73
N ALA A 104 -40.45 26.66 -0.61
CA ALA A 104 -40.84 27.79 0.22
C ALA A 104 -40.74 29.13 -0.52
N ALA A 105 -39.65 29.34 -1.28
CA ALA A 105 -39.48 30.52 -2.12
C ALA A 105 -40.53 30.60 -3.25
N ARG A 106 -40.84 29.48 -3.93
CA ARG A 106 -41.90 29.45 -4.95
C ARG A 106 -43.30 29.68 -4.37
N ALA A 107 -43.57 29.28 -3.13
CA ALA A 107 -44.84 29.57 -2.47
C ALA A 107 -45.00 31.08 -2.22
N GLN A 108 -43.99 31.73 -1.63
CA GLN A 108 -44.00 33.18 -1.39
C GLN A 108 -44.03 34.01 -2.69
N TYR A 109 -43.40 33.53 -3.77
CA TYR A 109 -43.52 34.16 -5.09
C TYR A 109 -44.94 34.04 -5.68
N ARG A 110 -45.62 32.91 -5.45
CA ARG A 110 -46.99 32.68 -5.95
C ARG A 110 -48.07 33.41 -5.17
N SER A 111 -47.83 33.81 -3.92
CA SER A 111 -48.81 34.53 -3.08
C SER A 111 -48.90 36.03 -3.40
N GLY A 112 -48.86 36.41 -4.69
CA GLY A 112 -49.14 37.78 -5.16
C GLY A 112 -48.04 38.83 -4.97
N GLY A 113 -46.87 38.47 -4.41
CA GLY A 113 -45.71 39.37 -4.33
C GLY A 113 -45.78 40.49 -3.28
N ILE A 114 -46.92 40.69 -2.60
CA ILE A 114 -46.99 41.52 -1.39
C ILE A 114 -46.15 40.84 -0.31
N ASP A 115 -45.17 41.55 0.25
CA ASP A 115 -44.34 40.99 1.31
C ASP A 115 -45.17 40.72 2.59
N PRO A 116 -44.96 39.60 3.30
CA PRO A 116 -45.67 39.33 4.56
C PRO A 116 -45.56 40.45 5.61
N SER A 117 -44.51 41.27 5.61
CA SER A 117 -44.40 42.47 6.47
C SER A 117 -45.31 43.63 6.02
N LEU A 118 -45.49 43.82 4.71
CA LEU A 118 -46.49 44.75 4.17
C LEU A 118 -47.92 44.27 4.44
N ALA A 119 -48.16 42.96 4.37
CA ALA A 119 -49.45 42.37 4.74
C ALA A 119 -49.75 42.48 6.26
N LEU A 120 -48.72 42.58 7.11
CA LEU A 120 -48.86 42.88 8.54
C LEU A 120 -49.17 44.37 8.79
N LEU A 121 -48.47 45.28 8.10
CA LEU A 121 -48.69 46.74 8.18
C LEU A 121 -50.11 47.18 7.77
N LEU A 122 -50.83 46.33 7.02
CA LEU A 122 -52.22 46.56 6.59
C LEU A 122 -53.25 45.89 7.52
N SER A 123 -52.85 45.26 8.63
CA SER A 123 -53.78 44.69 9.61
C SER A 123 -54.44 45.78 10.45
N SER A 124 -55.77 45.90 10.36
CA SER A 124 -56.58 46.83 11.19
C SER A 124 -56.85 46.31 12.60
N ASP A 125 -56.55 45.03 12.83
CA ASP A 125 -56.86 44.25 14.03
C ASP A 125 -55.53 43.93 14.77
N PRO A 126 -55.38 44.32 16.05
CA PRO A 126 -54.13 44.17 16.80
C PRO A 126 -53.83 42.72 17.21
N ASP A 127 -54.84 41.92 17.54
CA ASP A 127 -54.63 40.53 17.95
C ASP A 127 -54.24 39.68 16.74
N ASN A 128 -54.93 39.89 15.61
CA ASN A 128 -54.65 39.28 14.32
C ASN A 128 -53.26 39.69 13.77
N TYR A 129 -52.83 40.92 14.05
CA TYR A 129 -51.45 41.36 13.80
C TYR A 129 -50.44 40.56 14.62
N LEU A 130 -50.64 40.42 15.94
CA LEU A 130 -49.72 39.73 16.84
C LEU A 130 -49.60 38.24 16.51
N GLU A 131 -50.71 37.54 16.23
CA GLU A 131 -50.69 36.14 15.82
C GLU A 131 -49.91 35.93 14.51
N ARG A 132 -50.18 36.74 13.49
CA ARG A 132 -49.49 36.68 12.19
C ARG A 132 -48.02 37.04 12.31
N ALA A 133 -47.66 38.04 13.13
CA ALA A 133 -46.28 38.43 13.37
C ALA A 133 -45.50 37.30 14.06
N ALA A 134 -46.08 36.67 15.08
CA ALA A 134 -45.48 35.52 15.76
C ALA A 134 -45.35 34.29 14.82
N ALA A 135 -46.33 34.06 13.93
CA ALA A 135 -46.25 33.01 12.92
C ALA A 135 -45.15 33.29 11.88
N LEU A 136 -45.04 34.53 11.38
CA LEU A 136 -44.01 34.95 10.43
C LEU A 136 -42.60 34.87 11.04
N GLY A 137 -42.44 35.25 12.32
CA GLY A 137 -41.19 35.10 13.07
C GLY A 137 -40.71 33.64 13.07
N ARG A 138 -41.54 32.71 13.54
CA ARG A 138 -41.23 31.26 13.56
C ARG A 138 -40.86 30.71 12.18
N VAL A 139 -41.52 31.19 11.12
CA VAL A 139 -41.19 30.81 9.72
C VAL A 139 -39.83 31.36 9.29
N ASN A 140 -39.50 32.60 9.64
CA ASN A 140 -38.22 33.22 9.31
C ASN A 140 -37.05 32.59 10.08
N ASP A 141 -37.22 32.27 11.36
CA ASP A 141 -36.23 31.54 12.17
C ASP A 141 -35.95 30.16 11.57
N SER A 142 -37.00 29.42 11.21
CA SER A 142 -36.88 28.12 10.54
C SER A 142 -36.13 28.22 9.21
N ARG A 143 -36.38 29.28 8.41
CA ARG A 143 -35.65 29.56 7.16
C ARG A 143 -34.17 29.88 7.41
N ALA A 144 -33.86 30.69 8.43
CA ALA A 144 -32.48 31.04 8.80
C ALA A 144 -31.68 29.81 9.27
N LEU A 145 -32.30 28.94 10.06
CA LEU A 145 -31.73 27.64 10.47
C LEU A 145 -31.51 26.73 9.26
N ALA A 146 -32.50 26.59 8.36
CA ALA A 146 -32.38 25.76 7.16
C ALA A 146 -31.29 26.23 6.19
N LEU A 147 -31.12 27.55 6.02
CA LEU A 147 -30.01 28.14 5.25
C LEU A 147 -28.65 27.88 5.92
N THR A 148 -28.60 27.91 7.25
CA THR A 148 -27.39 27.63 8.03
C THR A 148 -26.97 26.16 7.93
N GLU A 149 -27.92 25.22 8.02
CA GLU A 149 -27.68 23.79 7.80
C GLU A 149 -27.31 23.48 6.35
N LEU A 150 -27.92 24.13 5.36
CA LEU A 150 -27.49 24.01 3.95
C LEU A 150 -26.03 24.44 3.79
N ARG A 151 -25.64 25.60 4.33
CA ARG A 151 -24.25 26.09 4.30
C ARG A 151 -23.28 25.13 5.01
N ARG A 152 -23.65 24.56 6.15
CA ARG A 152 -22.87 23.53 6.88
C ARG A 152 -22.70 22.26 6.04
N ALA A 153 -23.79 21.73 5.48
CA ALA A 153 -23.76 20.52 4.65
C ALA A 153 -22.98 20.70 3.34
N GLN A 154 -23.05 21.88 2.71
CA GLN A 154 -22.22 22.20 1.53
C GLN A 154 -20.72 22.15 1.86
N ARG A 155 -20.29 22.68 3.02
CA ARG A 155 -18.89 22.59 3.47
C ARG A 155 -18.47 21.14 3.77
N SER A 156 -19.30 20.38 4.48
CA SER A 156 -19.06 18.97 4.78
C SER A 156 -18.94 18.11 3.50
N LEU A 157 -19.78 18.36 2.50
CA LEU A 157 -19.71 17.71 1.19
C LEU A 157 -18.42 18.08 0.42
N ALA A 158 -18.00 19.35 0.46
CA ALA A 158 -16.76 19.79 -0.16
C ALA A 158 -15.53 19.13 0.50
N GLN A 159 -15.50 19.07 1.84
CA GLN A 159 -14.47 18.34 2.58
C GLN A 159 -14.45 16.85 2.20
N THR A 160 -15.60 16.19 2.20
CA THR A 160 -15.72 14.76 1.85
C THR A 160 -15.22 14.47 0.42
N ARG A 161 -15.48 15.37 -0.53
CA ARG A 161 -14.95 15.27 -1.90
C ARG A 161 -13.44 15.45 -1.94
N ALA A 162 -12.88 16.37 -1.16
CA ALA A 162 -11.44 16.56 -1.05
C ALA A 162 -10.73 15.37 -0.37
N GLU A 163 -11.37 14.72 0.62
CA GLU A 163 -10.92 13.44 1.20
C GLU A 163 -10.89 12.34 0.14
N ALA A 164 -12.00 12.13 -0.57
CA ALA A 164 -12.10 11.10 -1.62
C ALA A 164 -11.03 11.27 -2.71
N ALA A 165 -10.78 12.52 -3.15
CA ALA A 165 -9.74 12.83 -4.12
C ALA A 165 -8.32 12.53 -3.59
N ARG A 166 -8.02 12.82 -2.32
CA ARG A 166 -6.73 12.50 -1.70
C ARG A 166 -6.50 10.99 -1.57
N SER A 167 -7.50 10.23 -1.13
CA SER A 167 -7.38 8.76 -1.02
C SER A 167 -7.29 8.09 -2.41
N LEU A 168 -7.95 8.64 -3.44
CA LEU A 168 -7.83 8.15 -4.83
C LEU A 168 -6.41 8.40 -5.39
N ALA A 169 -5.88 9.61 -5.25
CA ALA A 169 -4.51 9.93 -5.67
C ALA A 169 -3.45 9.11 -4.90
N GLY A 170 -3.72 8.75 -3.63
CA GLY A 170 -2.92 7.77 -2.90
C GLY A 170 -2.97 6.38 -3.53
N LEU A 171 -4.18 5.86 -3.76
CA LEU A 171 -4.41 4.55 -4.37
C LEU A 171 -3.77 4.40 -5.76
N GLU A 172 -3.72 5.47 -6.54
CA GLU A 172 -3.03 5.51 -7.84
C GLU A 172 -1.50 5.46 -7.71
N ARG A 173 -0.93 6.20 -6.74
CA ARG A 173 0.52 6.11 -6.42
C ARG A 173 0.92 4.73 -5.94
N ASP A 174 0.10 4.07 -5.12
CA ASP A 174 0.38 2.73 -4.59
C ASP A 174 0.21 1.65 -5.66
N ARG A 175 -0.77 1.77 -6.55
CA ARG A 175 -0.88 0.94 -7.78
C ARG A 175 0.35 1.10 -8.68
N ALA A 176 0.86 2.33 -8.84
CA ALA A 176 2.09 2.57 -9.58
C ALA A 176 3.33 1.99 -8.85
N ALA A 177 3.39 2.05 -7.51
CA ALA A 177 4.43 1.44 -6.71
C ALA A 177 4.43 -0.09 -6.85
N LEU A 178 3.28 -0.75 -6.64
CA LEU A 178 3.07 -2.18 -6.90
C LEU A 178 3.60 -2.60 -8.28
N SER A 179 3.27 -1.82 -9.31
CA SER A 179 3.72 -2.05 -10.69
C SER A 179 5.25 -1.95 -10.84
N ARG A 180 5.88 -0.95 -10.22
CA ARG A 180 7.36 -0.79 -10.20
C ARG A 180 8.05 -1.92 -9.43
N HIS A 181 7.61 -2.21 -8.21
CA HIS A 181 8.22 -3.23 -7.35
C HIS A 181 8.07 -4.63 -7.97
N LYS A 182 6.90 -4.99 -8.52
CA LYS A 182 6.72 -6.24 -9.27
C LYS A 182 7.71 -6.40 -10.42
N ARG A 183 7.96 -5.35 -11.23
CA ARG A 183 8.98 -5.40 -12.30
C ARG A 183 10.39 -5.58 -11.74
N THR A 184 10.73 -4.94 -10.63
CA THR A 184 12.05 -5.09 -9.99
C THR A 184 12.26 -6.49 -9.42
N VAL A 185 11.27 -7.06 -8.72
CA VAL A 185 11.34 -8.45 -8.24
C VAL A 185 11.50 -9.42 -9.39
N VAL A 186 10.61 -9.39 -10.39
CA VAL A 186 10.65 -10.33 -11.54
C VAL A 186 11.97 -10.25 -12.28
N ARG A 187 12.52 -9.03 -12.50
CA ARG A 187 13.84 -8.85 -13.14
C ARG A 187 14.97 -9.47 -12.30
N LYS A 188 15.05 -9.17 -11.01
CA LYS A 188 16.12 -9.66 -10.13
C LYS A 188 16.08 -11.17 -9.94
N LEU A 189 14.88 -11.75 -9.79
CA LEU A 189 14.71 -13.20 -9.72
C LEU A 189 15.06 -13.90 -11.05
N ALA A 190 14.79 -13.29 -12.19
CA ALA A 190 15.22 -13.82 -13.49
C ALA A 190 16.75 -13.77 -13.64
N GLU A 191 17.41 -12.68 -13.24
CA GLU A 191 18.87 -12.58 -13.27
C GLU A 191 19.54 -13.56 -12.30
N ALA A 192 19.03 -13.68 -11.07
CA ALA A 192 19.52 -14.66 -10.09
C ALA A 192 19.39 -16.10 -10.60
N ARG A 193 18.25 -16.46 -11.20
CA ARG A 193 18.04 -17.77 -11.84
C ARG A 193 18.99 -18.02 -13.01
N ARG A 194 19.30 -16.99 -13.81
CA ARG A 194 20.27 -17.09 -14.92
C ARG A 194 21.68 -17.42 -14.40
N LEU A 195 22.15 -16.71 -13.38
CA LEU A 195 23.45 -16.94 -12.74
C LEU A 195 23.50 -18.31 -12.04
N LEU A 196 22.44 -18.70 -11.33
CA LEU A 196 22.31 -20.04 -10.74
C LEU A 196 22.20 -21.18 -11.77
N GLY A 197 21.98 -20.86 -13.04
CA GLY A 197 22.03 -21.77 -14.18
C GLY A 197 23.39 -21.84 -14.88
N THR A 198 24.32 -20.91 -14.61
CA THR A 198 25.70 -21.00 -15.10
C THR A 198 26.60 -21.83 -14.18
N LEU A 199 26.26 -21.95 -12.89
CA LEU A 199 26.91 -22.85 -11.92
C LEU A 199 26.68 -24.31 -12.30
N ARG A 200 27.73 -25.15 -12.30
CA ARG A 200 27.66 -26.57 -12.68
C ARG A 200 28.17 -27.50 -11.58
N GLY A 201 27.62 -28.73 -11.54
CA GLY A 201 28.09 -29.84 -10.71
C GLY A 201 28.45 -29.45 -9.27
N ALA A 202 29.73 -29.59 -8.93
CA ALA A 202 30.27 -29.29 -7.60
C ALA A 202 30.09 -27.83 -7.16
N GLU A 203 30.11 -26.87 -8.08
CA GLU A 203 29.90 -25.44 -7.81
C GLU A 203 28.46 -25.17 -7.41
N ARG A 204 27.51 -25.75 -8.16
CA ARG A 204 26.10 -25.60 -7.83
C ARG A 204 25.79 -26.26 -6.50
N ALA A 205 26.35 -27.45 -6.25
CA ALA A 205 26.27 -28.12 -4.96
C ALA A 205 27.00 -27.35 -3.83
N ALA A 206 28.02 -26.54 -4.13
CA ALA A 206 28.70 -25.68 -3.17
C ALA A 206 27.85 -24.46 -2.82
N PHE A 207 27.24 -23.78 -3.80
CA PHE A 207 26.23 -22.74 -3.55
C PHE A 207 25.05 -23.28 -2.74
N ASP A 208 24.52 -24.44 -3.14
CA ASP A 208 23.47 -25.16 -2.42
C ASP A 208 23.90 -25.61 -1.01
N ARG A 209 25.21 -25.66 -0.70
CA ARG A 209 25.75 -25.91 0.65
C ARG A 209 26.00 -24.62 1.43
N SER A 210 26.51 -23.54 0.83
CA SER A 210 26.70 -22.24 1.50
C SER A 210 25.36 -21.55 1.79
N SER A 211 24.38 -21.71 0.91
CA SER A 211 22.97 -21.45 1.20
C SER A 211 22.38 -22.33 2.32
N ARG A 212 23.14 -23.26 2.91
CA ARG A 212 22.72 -24.19 3.98
C ARG A 212 23.82 -24.40 5.04
N THR A 213 24.86 -23.55 5.09
CA THR A 213 25.97 -23.69 6.06
C THR A 213 25.45 -23.31 7.44
N GLY A 214 25.11 -24.34 8.19
CA GLY A 214 24.14 -24.23 9.28
C GLY A 214 23.45 -25.54 9.60
N ARG A 215 23.42 -26.48 8.64
CA ARG A 215 23.23 -27.92 8.87
C ARG A 215 24.42 -28.53 9.63
N GLY A 216 24.67 -28.06 10.84
CA GLY A 216 25.19 -28.93 11.89
C GLY A 216 24.11 -29.97 12.20
N ALA A 217 24.50 -31.22 12.42
CA ALA A 217 23.55 -32.32 12.63
C ALA A 217 22.96 -32.28 14.05
N ALA A 218 22.02 -31.37 14.30
CA ALA A 218 21.13 -31.45 15.45
C ALA A 218 19.97 -32.40 15.10
N ASP A 219 20.05 -33.62 15.62
CA ASP A 219 19.05 -34.66 15.39
C ASP A 219 17.71 -34.34 16.09
N GLY A 220 16.61 -34.76 15.46
CA GLY A 220 15.28 -35.10 16.02
C GLY A 220 14.51 -34.11 16.89
N THR A 221 15.12 -33.51 17.91
CA THR A 221 14.42 -33.09 19.13
C THR A 221 14.65 -31.61 19.49
N VAL A 222 13.72 -30.76 19.05
CA VAL A 222 13.49 -29.41 19.64
C VAL A 222 12.54 -29.46 20.84
N ALA A 223 12.45 -30.60 21.51
CA ALA A 223 11.63 -30.80 22.70
C ALA A 223 12.40 -30.37 23.96
N GLY A 224 11.87 -29.39 24.70
CA GLY A 224 12.34 -29.05 26.05
C GLY A 224 12.52 -27.56 26.34
N LEU A 225 12.77 -26.71 25.34
CA LEU A 225 12.86 -25.26 25.57
C LEU A 225 11.46 -24.64 25.68
N PRO A 226 11.10 -23.97 26.80
CA PRO A 226 9.79 -23.36 26.95
C PRO A 226 9.64 -22.16 26.01
N ALA A 227 8.64 -22.24 25.12
CA ALA A 227 8.21 -21.11 24.32
C ALA A 227 7.72 -19.95 25.21
N GLY A 228 7.85 -18.71 24.73
CA GLY A 228 7.53 -17.52 25.54
C GLY A 228 6.07 -17.43 26.01
N SER A 229 5.15 -18.13 25.35
CA SER A 229 3.74 -18.26 25.70
C SER A 229 3.11 -19.49 25.03
N ALA A 230 1.88 -19.87 25.42
CA ALA A 230 1.13 -20.91 24.72
C ALA A 230 0.84 -20.55 23.24
N ARG A 231 0.69 -19.26 22.93
CA ARG A 231 0.56 -18.75 21.54
C ARG A 231 1.86 -18.96 20.75
N ALA A 232 3.01 -18.64 21.38
CA ALA A 232 4.32 -18.90 20.78
C ALA A 232 4.54 -20.41 20.52
N ALA A 233 4.15 -21.30 21.44
CA ALA A 233 4.22 -22.75 21.24
C ALA A 233 3.35 -23.25 20.06
N ALA A 234 2.13 -22.70 19.91
CA ALA A 234 1.25 -23.00 18.78
C ALA A 234 1.83 -22.46 17.46
N ALA A 235 2.42 -21.26 17.45
CA ALA A 235 3.08 -20.67 16.29
C ALA A 235 4.33 -21.47 15.85
N VAL A 236 5.14 -21.94 16.80
CA VAL A 236 6.28 -22.84 16.54
C VAL A 236 5.79 -24.17 15.95
N THR A 237 4.74 -24.76 16.51
CA THR A 237 4.13 -25.99 15.98
C THR A 237 3.59 -25.79 14.56
N ALA A 238 3.00 -24.63 14.27
CA ALA A 238 2.54 -24.27 12.94
C ALA A 238 3.71 -24.12 11.95
N VAL A 239 4.75 -23.35 12.29
CA VAL A 239 5.88 -23.10 11.39
C VAL A 239 6.67 -24.38 11.08
N GLN A 240 6.74 -25.33 12.02
CA GLN A 240 7.28 -26.67 11.78
C GLN A 240 6.45 -27.47 10.76
N ARG A 241 5.11 -27.37 10.78
CA ARG A 241 4.22 -28.00 9.77
C ARG A 241 4.34 -27.37 8.36
N ALA A 242 5.05 -26.24 8.24
CA ALA A 242 5.39 -25.62 6.96
C ALA A 242 6.76 -26.05 6.40
N LEU A 243 7.58 -26.80 7.13
CA LEU A 243 8.87 -27.31 6.64
C LEU A 243 8.71 -28.08 5.31
N GLY A 244 9.65 -27.89 4.39
CA GLY A 244 9.62 -28.47 3.04
C GLY A 244 8.69 -27.76 2.05
N ARG A 245 7.77 -26.89 2.49
CA ARG A 245 6.86 -26.13 1.61
C ARG A 245 7.66 -25.13 0.76
N PRO A 246 7.40 -24.97 -0.55
CA PRO A 246 8.19 -24.07 -1.40
C PRO A 246 8.05 -22.59 -1.02
N TYR A 247 9.11 -21.80 -1.21
CA TYR A 247 8.99 -20.34 -1.25
C TYR A 247 8.14 -19.92 -2.46
N VAL A 248 7.11 -19.13 -2.22
CA VAL A 248 6.26 -18.52 -3.26
C VAL A 248 6.12 -17.02 -2.99
N TRP A 249 6.60 -16.23 -3.94
CA TRP A 249 6.61 -14.76 -3.85
C TRP A 249 5.22 -14.17 -3.60
N GLY A 250 5.06 -13.39 -2.53
CA GLY A 250 3.80 -12.75 -2.15
C GLY A 250 2.83 -13.65 -1.36
N ALA A 251 3.14 -14.93 -1.14
CA ALA A 251 2.20 -15.90 -0.56
C ALA A 251 2.26 -15.97 0.99
N SER A 252 1.10 -16.21 1.60
CA SER A 252 0.92 -16.41 3.05
C SER A 252 0.31 -17.79 3.36
N GLY A 253 0.70 -18.83 2.63
CA GLY A 253 0.30 -20.22 2.88
C GLY A 253 -1.06 -20.65 2.33
N PRO A 254 -1.47 -21.91 2.61
CA PRO A 254 -0.69 -22.96 3.26
C PRO A 254 0.23 -23.73 2.29
N SER A 255 0.05 -23.56 0.98
CA SER A 255 0.76 -24.31 -0.08
C SER A 255 2.14 -23.76 -0.45
N GLY A 256 2.46 -22.53 -0.03
CA GLY A 256 3.76 -21.87 -0.22
C GLY A 256 3.78 -20.49 0.42
N PHE A 257 4.98 -19.93 0.66
CA PHE A 257 5.16 -18.75 1.52
C PHE A 257 6.27 -17.81 1.02
N ASP A 258 6.19 -16.50 1.30
CA ASP A 258 7.38 -15.68 1.51
C ASP A 258 7.72 -15.56 3.01
N CYS A 259 8.84 -14.91 3.35
CA CYS A 259 9.39 -14.91 4.71
C CYS A 259 8.41 -14.31 5.74
N SER A 260 7.87 -13.13 5.46
CA SER A 260 6.85 -12.46 6.28
C SER A 260 5.49 -13.15 6.21
N GLY A 261 5.11 -13.73 5.07
CA GLY A 261 3.88 -14.52 4.90
C GLY A 261 3.88 -15.82 5.72
N LEU A 262 5.03 -16.47 5.88
CA LEU A 262 5.19 -17.64 6.76
C LEU A 262 4.95 -17.28 8.24
N MET A 263 5.56 -16.19 8.71
CA MET A 263 5.37 -15.71 10.09
C MET A 263 3.90 -15.38 10.36
N GLN A 264 3.28 -14.64 9.44
CA GLN A 264 1.87 -14.25 9.52
C GLN A 264 0.94 -15.46 9.60
N TRP A 265 1.15 -16.47 8.75
CA TRP A 265 0.33 -17.69 8.77
C TRP A 265 0.53 -18.52 10.04
N ALA A 266 1.78 -18.66 10.50
CA ALA A 266 2.11 -19.45 11.70
C ALA A 266 1.48 -18.85 12.97
N TYR A 267 1.59 -17.52 13.15
CA TYR A 267 0.94 -16.84 14.27
C TYR A 267 -0.59 -16.76 14.12
N ALA A 268 -1.13 -16.77 12.90
CA ALA A 268 -2.58 -16.90 12.69
C ALA A 268 -3.12 -18.26 13.17
N GLN A 269 -2.35 -19.35 13.08
CA GLN A 269 -2.73 -20.63 13.71
C GLN A 269 -2.78 -20.56 15.24
N ALA A 270 -2.04 -19.62 15.84
CA ALA A 270 -2.05 -19.31 17.27
C ALA A 270 -3.09 -18.24 17.67
N GLY A 271 -3.96 -17.81 16.75
CA GLY A 271 -4.97 -16.78 16.98
C GLY A 271 -4.43 -15.35 17.04
N VAL A 272 -3.21 -15.09 16.52
CA VAL A 272 -2.56 -13.78 16.54
C VAL A 272 -2.43 -13.22 15.11
N SER A 273 -2.96 -12.03 14.87
CA SER A 273 -2.87 -11.35 13.57
C SER A 273 -1.60 -10.52 13.48
N LEU A 274 -0.59 -11.01 12.75
CA LEU A 274 0.60 -10.21 12.41
C LEU A 274 0.39 -9.32 11.18
N PRO A 275 1.07 -8.15 11.11
CA PRO A 275 1.19 -7.36 9.88
C PRO A 275 1.73 -8.18 8.70
N ARG A 276 1.47 -7.75 7.45
CA ARG A 276 1.89 -8.52 6.27
C ARG A 276 3.39 -8.45 5.96
N THR A 277 4.09 -7.39 6.38
CA THR A 277 5.50 -7.19 6.01
C THR A 277 6.47 -7.33 7.18
N SER A 278 7.69 -7.76 6.91
CA SER A 278 8.74 -7.96 7.91
C SER A 278 9.10 -6.67 8.68
N GLN A 279 9.10 -5.51 8.00
CA GLN A 279 9.36 -4.21 8.65
C GLN A 279 8.24 -3.76 9.59
N ALA A 280 7.04 -4.34 9.49
CA ALA A 280 5.96 -4.13 10.44
C ALA A 280 5.93 -5.23 11.50
N GLN A 281 6.26 -6.48 11.14
CA GLN A 281 6.37 -7.60 12.08
C GLN A 281 7.45 -7.40 13.15
N ARG A 282 8.57 -6.72 12.85
CA ARG A 282 9.59 -6.30 13.84
C ARG A 282 9.08 -5.37 14.96
N TYR A 283 7.86 -4.86 14.82
CA TYR A 283 7.17 -3.98 15.77
C TYR A 283 5.81 -4.55 16.20
N ALA A 284 5.53 -5.82 15.91
CA ALA A 284 4.27 -6.49 16.29
C ALA A 284 4.26 -7.01 17.74
N GLY A 285 5.25 -6.61 18.54
CA GLY A 285 5.49 -7.05 19.90
C GLY A 285 6.63 -6.25 20.54
N HIS A 286 7.15 -6.68 21.69
CA HIS A 286 8.28 -6.01 22.35
C HIS A 286 9.62 -6.56 21.85
N GLN A 287 10.64 -5.70 21.75
CA GLN A 287 11.98 -6.13 21.33
C GLN A 287 12.78 -6.66 22.52
N VAL A 288 13.58 -7.70 22.27
CA VAL A 288 14.42 -8.39 23.25
C VAL A 288 15.83 -8.58 22.68
N PRO A 289 16.88 -8.69 23.51
CA PRO A 289 18.21 -9.04 23.02
C PRO A 289 18.23 -10.50 22.54
N LEU A 290 19.09 -10.83 21.57
CA LEU A 290 19.20 -12.18 21.00
C LEU A 290 19.59 -13.25 22.05
N SER A 291 20.31 -12.85 23.10
CA SER A 291 20.63 -13.70 24.27
C SER A 291 19.41 -14.15 25.07
N GLU A 292 18.28 -13.43 24.98
CA GLU A 292 17.02 -13.77 25.64
C GLU A 292 15.99 -14.44 24.72
N ALA A 293 16.35 -14.73 23.46
CA ALA A 293 15.43 -15.28 22.47
C ALA A 293 14.84 -16.63 22.91
N ARG A 294 13.52 -16.80 22.76
CA ARG A 294 12.74 -17.99 23.12
C ARG A 294 11.96 -18.52 21.91
N PRO A 295 11.65 -19.83 21.86
CA PRO A 295 10.87 -20.39 20.76
C PRO A 295 9.58 -19.60 20.51
N GLY A 296 9.41 -19.13 19.27
CA GLY A 296 8.33 -18.27 18.79
C GLY A 296 8.74 -16.82 18.50
N ASP A 297 9.81 -16.30 19.10
CA ASP A 297 10.22 -14.91 18.88
C ASP A 297 10.59 -14.67 17.40
N LEU A 298 10.19 -13.53 16.85
CA LEU A 298 10.46 -13.14 15.47
C LEU A 298 11.84 -12.50 15.34
N VAL A 299 12.70 -13.06 14.49
CA VAL A 299 14.04 -12.55 14.20
C VAL A 299 14.02 -11.82 12.86
N ALA A 300 14.12 -10.49 12.91
CA ALA A 300 14.20 -9.64 11.72
C ALA A 300 15.68 -9.40 11.34
N TYR A 301 15.95 -9.43 10.03
CA TYR A 301 17.30 -9.48 9.46
C TYR A 301 17.56 -8.34 8.47
N ARG A 302 18.83 -7.92 8.42
CA ARG A 302 19.37 -6.77 7.67
C ARG A 302 18.82 -5.44 8.22
N ALA A 303 19.56 -4.35 8.05
CA ALA A 303 19.23 -3.06 8.69
C ALA A 303 17.88 -2.45 8.24
N ASP A 304 17.40 -2.87 7.06
CA ASP A 304 16.09 -2.53 6.49
C ASP A 304 14.96 -3.50 6.88
N ALA A 305 15.27 -4.48 7.75
CA ALA A 305 14.40 -5.58 8.15
C ALA A 305 13.74 -6.30 6.95
N SER A 306 14.44 -6.47 5.83
CA SER A 306 13.89 -7.08 4.61
C SER A 306 13.64 -8.59 4.69
N HIS A 307 14.23 -9.30 5.66
CA HIS A 307 13.98 -10.73 5.87
C HIS A 307 13.55 -11.01 7.32
N ILE A 308 12.79 -12.08 7.54
CA ILE A 308 12.31 -12.48 8.87
C ILE A 308 12.13 -13.99 9.00
N GLY A 309 12.44 -14.52 10.18
CA GLY A 309 12.24 -15.92 10.56
C GLY A 309 11.75 -16.05 12.00
N MET A 310 11.30 -17.24 12.39
CA MET A 310 10.88 -17.55 13.77
C MET A 310 12.01 -18.27 14.48
N TYR A 311 12.47 -17.76 15.63
CA TYR A 311 13.40 -18.48 16.49
C TYR A 311 12.72 -19.71 17.08
N VAL A 312 13.43 -20.84 17.09
CA VAL A 312 12.89 -22.16 17.52
C VAL A 312 13.77 -22.84 18.57
N GLY A 313 14.67 -22.08 19.20
CA GLY A 313 15.64 -22.60 20.17
C GLY A 313 16.98 -23.00 19.54
N ASN A 314 17.93 -23.40 20.39
CA ASN A 314 19.23 -23.97 19.99
C ASN A 314 20.01 -23.17 18.92
N GLY A 315 19.87 -21.83 18.89
CA GLY A 315 20.53 -20.99 17.89
C GLY A 315 19.97 -21.16 16.46
N GLN A 316 18.74 -21.66 16.29
CA GLN A 316 18.10 -21.92 15.00
C GLN A 316 16.85 -21.05 14.77
N VAL A 317 16.57 -20.75 13.51
CA VAL A 317 15.31 -20.16 13.03
C VAL A 317 14.64 -21.07 11.99
N ILE A 318 13.32 -21.03 11.88
CA ILE A 318 12.59 -21.50 10.69
C ILE A 318 12.14 -20.30 9.87
N HIS A 319 12.38 -20.34 8.56
CA HIS A 319 12.09 -19.24 7.63
C HIS A 319 11.73 -19.76 6.23
N ALA A 320 11.23 -18.86 5.37
CA ALA A 320 11.14 -19.08 3.93
C ALA A 320 12.29 -18.28 3.23
N PRO A 321 13.39 -18.92 2.81
CA PRO A 321 14.61 -18.22 2.37
C PRO A 321 14.46 -17.39 1.10
N TYR A 322 14.20 -18.03 -0.06
CA TYR A 322 14.15 -17.36 -1.36
C TYR A 322 13.47 -18.23 -2.44
N PRO A 323 12.99 -17.66 -3.56
CA PRO A 323 12.39 -18.41 -4.68
C PRO A 323 13.31 -19.48 -5.27
N GLY A 324 12.98 -20.75 -5.00
CA GLY A 324 13.74 -21.93 -5.41
C GLY A 324 14.21 -22.80 -4.24
N ALA A 325 14.12 -22.31 -3.00
CA ALA A 325 14.36 -23.09 -1.79
C ALA A 325 13.05 -23.30 -0.99
N PRO A 326 12.95 -24.39 -0.21
CA PRO A 326 11.81 -24.64 0.68
C PRO A 326 11.97 -23.93 2.03
N VAL A 327 10.87 -23.84 2.77
CA VAL A 327 10.87 -23.53 4.21
C VAL A 327 11.71 -24.57 4.96
N ARG A 328 12.61 -24.10 5.81
CA ARG A 328 13.67 -24.91 6.44
C ARG A 328 14.15 -24.30 7.76
N TYR A 329 14.95 -25.07 8.50
CA TYR A 329 15.83 -24.53 9.55
C TYR A 329 17.08 -23.89 8.93
N ASP A 330 17.57 -22.82 9.55
CA ASP A 330 18.94 -22.29 9.41
C ASP A 330 19.39 -21.64 10.73
N PRO A 331 20.70 -21.37 10.93
CA PRO A 331 21.19 -20.73 12.14
C PRO A 331 20.68 -19.30 12.28
N VAL A 332 20.41 -18.88 13.52
CA VAL A 332 19.95 -17.53 13.82
C VAL A 332 20.95 -16.44 13.37
N GLY A 333 22.24 -16.77 13.27
CA GLY A 333 23.31 -15.91 12.75
C GLY A 333 23.52 -15.93 11.23
N MET A 334 22.66 -16.59 10.43
CA MET A 334 22.83 -16.73 8.97
C MET A 334 22.94 -15.40 8.20
N MET A 335 22.43 -14.31 8.76
CA MET A 335 22.45 -12.95 8.24
C MET A 335 22.56 -11.98 9.43
N PRO A 336 22.98 -10.72 9.24
CA PRO A 336 22.99 -9.72 10.31
C PRO A 336 21.59 -9.53 10.91
N VAL A 337 21.42 -9.85 12.19
CA VAL A 337 20.16 -9.65 12.93
C VAL A 337 19.97 -8.15 13.19
N SER A 338 18.77 -7.64 12.94
CA SER A 338 18.39 -6.24 13.21
C SER A 338 17.59 -6.08 14.49
N SER A 339 16.72 -7.04 14.82
CA SER A 339 15.94 -7.06 16.07
C SER A 339 15.31 -8.43 16.29
N VAL A 340 15.24 -8.88 17.54
CA VAL A 340 14.38 -9.99 17.97
C VAL A 340 13.14 -9.42 18.64
N THR A 341 11.95 -9.90 18.28
CA THR A 341 10.65 -9.34 18.70
C THR A 341 9.75 -10.44 19.25
N ARG A 342 9.33 -10.29 20.50
CA ARG A 342 8.45 -11.23 21.22
C ARG A 342 7.00 -10.75 21.16
N VAL A 343 6.12 -11.67 20.75
CA VAL A 343 4.69 -11.45 20.44
C VAL A 343 3.79 -12.04 21.52
#